data_AF-A0A7C6JKI7-F1
#
_entry.id   AF-A0A7C6JKI7-F1
#
_cell.length_a   1.000
_cell.length_b   1.000
_cell.length_c   1.000
_cell.angle_alpha   90.00
_cell.angle_beta   90.00
_cell.angle_gamma   90.00
#
_symmetry.space_group_name_H-M   'P 1'
#
loop_
_entity.id
_entity.type
_entity.pdbx_description
1 polymer ?
#
loop_
_entity_poly.entity_id
_entity_poly.type
_entity_poly.pdbx_seq_one_letter_code
_entity_poly.pdbx_strand_id
1 'polypeptide(L)'
;MMKRMPRAALFLFIGSLFIVGRVVAQNHDVTCQLGFVFEISESKSWGYKEPVIVDVIPGSPAERAGLKLNDIILSVNKNGTYQKSYQTIASWFNQDDAEMTIAIRNSEHSFKELRIAKDCRHPNAINEAQLAPVFAFYSLEDVQDRRFLLPVTTKANEAALFHNYRSFSFAPIDERTRAIDERVNAIFIRSLTAMGLTYNPEDPDFIIQTYYSFESNPMFKADSPTYGSYQTVWRYDMRNRRTVRVPVYDPSEPVRVDDIVYNLDFGYRFLDMKFMGAGESVLIWESEVKERVSGRYTLLDYLELNLPLMLLKFPYPGNPTFGTYQVKYVKYNYTGIGYDMDDLKTVVSVDAGSPAAMAGIRPGDVVVNVQGWDFNHTTRSLTEGYRRFLAETMNLRDRSTRYTDSKGFKECMFWDVSKYRQVSEAFANNRRYSAAFSYLFNFNQYVDWNTPASINFEVERGGNRLNFAVSPRINESTHILVN
;
A
#
# COMPACT_ATOMS: atom_id res chain seq x y z
N MET A 1 35.27 -27.62 -11.20
CA MET A 1 34.96 -28.59 -10.13
C MET A 1 33.82 -28.02 -9.30
N MET A 2 32.59 -28.35 -9.70
CA MET A 2 31.33 -27.86 -9.13
C MET A 2 31.17 -28.30 -7.67
N LYS A 3 31.12 -27.35 -6.73
CA LYS A 3 30.58 -27.61 -5.39
C LYS A 3 29.09 -27.26 -5.39
N ARG A 4 28.29 -28.30 -5.17
CA ARG A 4 26.83 -28.31 -5.07
C ARG A 4 26.36 -27.32 -4.00
N MET A 5 25.51 -26.36 -4.38
CA MET A 5 24.70 -25.57 -3.44
C MET A 5 23.64 -26.49 -2.79
N PRO A 6 23.34 -26.31 -1.51
CA PRO A 6 22.33 -27.10 -0.83
C PRO A 6 20.94 -26.72 -1.36
N ARG A 7 20.25 -27.71 -1.90
CA ARG A 7 18.82 -27.69 -2.21
C ARG A 7 18.04 -27.76 -0.89
N ALA A 8 17.73 -26.62 -0.29
CA ALA A 8 16.74 -26.54 0.78
C ALA A 8 16.15 -25.12 0.79
N ALA A 9 14.83 -25.03 0.98
CA ALA A 9 13.99 -23.83 1.02
C ALA A 9 13.59 -23.20 -0.33
N LEU A 10 12.78 -23.91 -1.12
CA LEU A 10 11.68 -23.29 -1.88
C LEU A 10 10.60 -24.35 -2.20
N PHE A 11 10.02 -24.93 -1.14
CA PHE A 11 8.84 -25.78 -1.27
C PHE A 11 7.58 -24.92 -1.23
N LEU A 12 6.83 -24.99 -2.33
CA LEU A 12 5.37 -25.05 -2.44
C LEU A 12 4.52 -24.31 -1.38
N PHE A 13 3.70 -23.38 -1.85
CA PHE A 13 2.44 -23.07 -1.17
C PHE A 13 1.30 -22.75 -2.16
N ILE A 14 0.75 -23.82 -2.74
CA ILE A 14 -0.70 -23.95 -2.92
C ILE A 14 -1.08 -24.93 -1.81
N GLY A 15 -1.82 -24.49 -0.79
CA GLY A 15 -2.33 -25.42 0.23
C GLY A 15 -2.37 -24.90 1.66
N SER A 16 -3.32 -24.01 1.96
CA SER A 16 -4.03 -24.03 3.25
C SER A 16 -5.37 -23.32 3.12
N LEU A 17 -6.30 -23.93 2.39
CA LEU A 17 -7.73 -23.65 2.57
C LEU A 17 -8.29 -24.69 3.54
N PHE A 18 -8.95 -24.19 4.58
CA PHE A 18 -9.63 -24.98 5.59
C PHE A 18 -10.67 -25.91 4.97
N ILE A 19 -10.68 -27.17 5.41
CA ILE A 19 -11.70 -28.17 5.07
C ILE A 19 -12.96 -27.84 5.86
N VAL A 20 -14.04 -27.48 5.16
CA VAL A 20 -15.42 -27.57 5.67
C VAL A 20 -16.25 -28.30 4.61
N GLY A 21 -17.11 -29.23 5.06
CA GLY A 21 -17.74 -30.27 4.25
C GLY A 21 -18.48 -29.77 3.00
N ARG A 22 -18.38 -30.56 1.92
CA ARG A 22 -19.11 -30.34 0.67
C ARG A 22 -20.52 -30.93 0.77
N VAL A 23 -21.53 -30.07 0.61
CA VAL A 23 -22.84 -30.50 0.08
C VAL A 23 -22.82 -30.16 -1.40
N VAL A 24 -23.02 -31.16 -2.25
CA VAL A 24 -23.14 -30.98 -3.70
C VAL A 24 -24.56 -30.49 -3.99
N ALA A 25 -24.68 -29.24 -4.41
CA ALA A 25 -25.85 -28.71 -5.07
C ALA A 25 -25.38 -27.94 -6.31
N GLN A 26 -26.03 -28.19 -7.45
CA GLN A 26 -25.72 -27.57 -8.73
C GLN A 26 -26.18 -26.10 -8.72
N ASN A 27 -25.22 -25.17 -8.58
CA ASN A 27 -25.15 -23.87 -9.23
C ASN A 27 -23.70 -23.36 -9.09
N HIS A 28 -23.09 -22.84 -10.17
CA HIS A 28 -21.78 -22.19 -10.09
C HIS A 28 -21.96 -20.81 -9.44
N ASP A 29 -22.17 -20.80 -8.12
CA ASP A 29 -22.55 -19.61 -7.38
C ASP A 29 -21.38 -18.62 -7.30
N VAL A 30 -21.62 -17.41 -7.82
CA VAL A 30 -20.78 -16.23 -7.68
C VAL A 30 -20.42 -16.03 -6.20
N THR A 31 -19.13 -15.87 -5.88
CA THR A 31 -18.68 -15.56 -4.52
C THR A 31 -18.53 -14.05 -4.34
N CYS A 32 -19.17 -13.51 -3.32
CA CYS A 32 -19.12 -12.08 -3.01
C CYS A 32 -18.27 -11.83 -1.77
N GLN A 33 -17.30 -10.92 -1.90
CA GLN A 33 -16.45 -10.46 -0.79
C GLN A 33 -16.71 -8.98 -0.48
N LEU A 34 -16.34 -8.52 0.71
CA LEU A 34 -16.58 -7.14 1.13
C LEU A 34 -15.63 -6.15 0.44
N GLY A 35 -14.43 -6.57 0.06
CA GLY A 35 -13.39 -5.67 -0.43
C GLY A 35 -12.62 -4.95 0.68
N PHE A 36 -12.80 -5.32 1.95
CA PHE A 36 -12.08 -4.77 3.10
C PHE A 36 -12.07 -5.76 4.28
N VAL A 37 -11.22 -5.49 5.27
CA VAL A 37 -11.12 -6.20 6.54
C VAL A 37 -11.40 -5.23 7.67
N PHE A 38 -12.13 -5.67 8.70
CA PHE A 38 -12.40 -4.87 9.89
C PHE A 38 -12.13 -5.69 11.15
N GLU A 39 -11.89 -4.99 12.25
CA GLU A 39 -11.73 -5.57 13.60
C GLU A 39 -12.59 -4.79 14.60
N ILE A 40 -12.99 -5.43 15.70
CA ILE A 40 -13.65 -4.71 16.80
C ILE A 40 -12.56 -3.99 17.60
N SER A 41 -12.58 -2.67 17.60
CA SER A 41 -11.54 -1.87 18.24
C SER A 41 -11.66 -1.94 19.77
N GLU A 42 -10.52 -2.17 20.43
CA GLU A 42 -10.37 -2.06 21.88
C GLU A 42 -9.76 -0.70 22.29
N SER A 43 -9.50 0.18 21.33
CA SER A 43 -8.98 1.53 21.60
C SER A 43 -10.06 2.41 22.23
N LYS A 44 -9.79 2.92 23.43
CA LYS A 44 -10.70 3.85 24.13
C LYS A 44 -10.85 5.19 23.40
N SER A 45 -9.81 5.59 22.66
CA SER A 45 -9.76 6.87 21.95
C SER A 45 -10.30 6.82 20.52
N TRP A 46 -10.52 5.62 19.96
CA TRP A 46 -11.02 5.45 18.59
C TRP A 46 -11.87 4.19 18.40
N GLY A 47 -13.19 4.38 18.29
CA GLY A 47 -14.12 3.31 17.95
C GLY A 47 -14.24 2.22 19.03
N TYR A 48 -14.17 2.56 20.31
CA TYR A 48 -14.19 1.57 21.40
C TYR A 48 -15.43 0.66 21.31
N LYS A 49 -15.20 -0.66 21.16
CA LYS A 49 -16.23 -1.70 20.93
C LYS A 49 -17.07 -1.49 19.65
N GLU A 50 -16.51 -0.77 18.69
CA GLU A 50 -17.06 -0.60 17.35
C GLU A 50 -16.11 -1.24 16.30
N PRO A 51 -16.65 -1.70 15.16
CA PRO A 51 -15.86 -2.18 14.04
C PRO A 51 -15.06 -1.04 13.39
N VAL A 52 -13.77 -1.27 13.15
CA VAL A 52 -12.86 -0.34 12.47
C VAL A 52 -12.17 -1.03 11.30
N ILE A 53 -12.06 -0.33 10.16
CA ILE A 53 -11.38 -0.82 8.96
C ILE A 53 -9.87 -0.94 9.18
N VAL A 54 -9.30 -2.12 8.95
CA VAL A 54 -7.86 -2.42 9.12
C VAL A 54 -7.15 -2.80 7.81
N ASP A 55 -7.90 -3.11 6.75
CA ASP A 55 -7.36 -3.29 5.40
C ASP A 55 -8.46 -2.98 4.38
N VAL A 56 -8.10 -2.41 3.24
CA VAL A 56 -8.99 -2.24 2.09
C VAL A 56 -8.31 -2.93 0.92
N ILE A 57 -9.06 -3.70 0.14
CA ILE A 57 -8.50 -4.39 -1.03
C ILE A 57 -8.31 -3.34 -2.14
N PRO A 58 -7.09 -3.18 -2.69
CA PRO A 58 -6.81 -2.30 -3.82
C PRO A 58 -7.75 -2.52 -5.00
N GLY A 59 -8.28 -1.42 -5.53
CA GLY A 59 -9.20 -1.43 -6.67
C GLY A 59 -10.55 -2.09 -6.39
N SER A 60 -10.87 -2.45 -5.15
CA SER A 60 -12.16 -3.07 -4.80
C SER A 60 -13.33 -2.05 -4.90
N PRO A 61 -14.58 -2.53 -5.00
CA PRO A 61 -15.74 -1.66 -4.88
C PRO A 61 -15.75 -0.80 -3.60
N ALA A 62 -15.23 -1.33 -2.48
CA ALA A 62 -15.16 -0.61 -1.21
C ALA A 62 -14.20 0.58 -1.27
N GLU A 63 -13.00 0.39 -1.84
CA GLU A 63 -12.04 1.49 -2.06
C GLU A 63 -12.66 2.57 -2.96
N ARG A 64 -13.31 2.16 -4.06
CA ARG A 64 -13.97 3.09 -5.00
C ARG A 64 -15.13 3.86 -4.38
N ALA A 65 -15.84 3.25 -3.42
CA ALA A 65 -16.89 3.93 -2.66
C ALA A 65 -16.33 4.94 -1.63
N GLY A 66 -15.01 4.99 -1.47
CA GLY A 66 -14.32 5.94 -0.58
C GLY A 66 -14.19 5.46 0.86
N LEU A 67 -14.31 4.15 1.11
CA LEU A 67 -13.98 3.56 2.40
C LEU A 67 -12.47 3.62 2.62
N LYS A 68 -12.03 4.12 3.78
CA LYS A 68 -10.62 4.33 4.11
C LYS A 68 -10.21 3.46 5.30
N LEU A 69 -8.90 3.24 5.43
CA LEU A 69 -8.30 2.70 6.64
C LEU A 69 -8.70 3.56 7.85
N ASN A 70 -8.93 2.94 9.00
CA ASN A 70 -9.34 3.56 10.26
C ASN A 70 -10.78 4.14 10.31
N ASP A 71 -11.59 3.99 9.26
CA ASP A 71 -13.02 4.33 9.34
C ASP A 71 -13.71 3.48 10.42
N ILE A 72 -14.48 4.12 11.30
CA ILE A 72 -15.31 3.45 12.31
C ILE A 72 -16.67 3.18 11.67
N ILE A 73 -17.08 1.92 11.60
CA ILE A 73 -18.39 1.54 11.08
C ILE A 73 -19.42 1.67 12.21
N LEU A 74 -20.34 2.62 12.07
CA LEU A 74 -21.45 2.90 13.00
C LEU A 74 -22.66 2.00 12.76
N SER A 75 -22.95 1.65 11.50
CA SER A 75 -24.04 0.75 11.16
C SER A 75 -23.79 -0.02 9.86
N VAL A 76 -24.38 -1.21 9.76
CA VAL A 76 -24.38 -2.05 8.55
C VAL A 76 -25.83 -2.39 8.20
N ASN A 77 -26.26 -2.03 7.00
CA ASN A 77 -27.63 -2.22 6.52
C ASN A 77 -28.66 -1.71 7.53
N LYS A 78 -28.42 -0.50 8.06
CA LYS A 78 -29.21 0.20 9.10
C LYS A 78 -29.18 -0.43 10.50
N ASN A 79 -28.40 -1.50 10.72
CA ASN A 79 -28.21 -2.10 12.04
C ASN A 79 -27.01 -1.47 12.74
N GLY A 80 -27.21 -0.84 13.90
CA GLY A 80 -26.15 -0.19 14.68
C GLY A 80 -25.14 -1.19 15.27
N THR A 81 -23.85 -0.91 15.14
CA THR A 81 -22.75 -1.85 15.44
C THR A 81 -22.21 -1.78 16.86
N TYR A 82 -22.53 -0.72 17.62
CA TYR A 82 -21.98 -0.50 18.96
C TYR A 82 -22.20 -1.71 19.87
N GLN A 83 -21.10 -2.20 20.47
CA GLN A 83 -21.06 -3.36 21.38
C GLN A 83 -21.60 -4.67 20.78
N LYS A 84 -21.67 -4.79 19.45
CA LYS A 84 -22.04 -6.04 18.79
C LYS A 84 -20.81 -6.92 18.59
N SER A 85 -21.03 -8.24 18.62
CA SER A 85 -19.95 -9.17 18.32
C SER A 85 -19.58 -9.11 16.84
N TYR A 86 -18.35 -9.51 16.54
CA TYR A 86 -17.86 -9.64 15.17
C TYR A 86 -18.81 -10.51 14.33
N GLN A 87 -19.29 -11.65 14.86
CA GLN A 87 -20.18 -12.56 14.13
C GLN A 87 -21.52 -11.92 13.79
N THR A 88 -22.10 -11.14 14.71
CA THR A 88 -23.37 -10.43 14.47
C THR A 88 -23.19 -9.38 13.36
N ILE A 89 -22.15 -8.55 13.44
CA ILE A 89 -21.87 -7.55 12.41
C ILE A 89 -21.58 -8.22 11.06
N ALA A 90 -20.78 -9.28 11.05
CA ALA A 90 -20.47 -10.06 9.86
C ALA A 90 -21.74 -10.60 9.18
N SER A 91 -22.72 -11.05 9.97
CA SER A 91 -24.00 -11.53 9.44
C SER A 91 -24.82 -10.44 8.73
N TRP A 92 -24.70 -9.18 9.17
CA TRP A 92 -25.44 -8.07 8.58
C TRP A 92 -24.95 -7.69 7.20
N PHE A 93 -23.66 -7.87 6.90
CA PHE A 93 -23.16 -7.71 5.55
C PHE A 93 -23.80 -8.71 4.57
N ASN A 94 -24.27 -9.86 5.05
CA ASN A 94 -24.89 -10.91 4.23
C ASN A 94 -26.41 -10.79 4.09
N GLN A 95 -27.02 -9.66 4.48
CA GLN A 95 -28.47 -9.44 4.32
C GLN A 95 -28.89 -9.17 2.86
N ASP A 96 -27.98 -8.65 2.03
CA ASP A 96 -28.15 -8.45 0.59
C ASP A 96 -26.92 -9.05 -0.11
N ASP A 97 -27.11 -9.80 -1.18
CA ASP A 97 -26.03 -10.55 -1.85
C ASP A 97 -25.16 -9.69 -2.77
N ALA A 98 -25.65 -8.54 -3.23
CA ALA A 98 -25.00 -7.73 -4.26
C ALA A 98 -24.44 -6.42 -3.70
N GLU A 99 -25.08 -5.82 -2.69
CA GLU A 99 -24.68 -4.52 -2.16
C GLU A 99 -24.81 -4.46 -0.64
N MET A 100 -24.22 -3.43 -0.04
CA MET A 100 -24.34 -3.13 1.37
C MET A 100 -24.36 -1.63 1.59
N THR A 101 -25.07 -1.20 2.63
CA THR A 101 -25.03 0.18 3.11
C THR A 101 -24.30 0.23 4.43
N ILE A 102 -23.28 1.07 4.53
CA ILE A 102 -22.47 1.25 5.74
C ILE A 102 -22.53 2.72 6.16
N ALA A 103 -22.83 2.99 7.42
CA ALA A 103 -22.59 4.32 7.98
C ALA A 103 -21.25 4.34 8.70
N ILE A 104 -20.40 5.32 8.40
CA ILE A 104 -19.07 5.47 9.00
C ILE A 104 -18.93 6.78 9.78
N ARG A 105 -17.94 6.80 10.67
CA ARG A 105 -17.37 7.99 11.31
C ARG A 105 -15.85 7.96 11.19
N ASN A 106 -15.26 9.12 10.95
CA ASN A 106 -13.81 9.35 10.93
C ASN A 106 -13.49 10.82 11.26
N SER A 107 -12.25 11.25 11.03
CA SER A 107 -11.82 12.64 11.29
C SER A 107 -12.54 13.68 10.41
N GLU A 108 -13.00 13.28 9.22
CA GLU A 108 -13.68 14.14 8.24
C GLU A 108 -15.20 14.24 8.50
N HIS A 109 -15.81 13.14 8.96
CA HIS A 109 -17.25 12.99 9.03
C HIS A 109 -17.68 12.39 10.38
N SER A 110 -18.59 13.06 11.12
CA SER A 110 -19.31 12.41 12.25
C SER A 110 -20.12 11.21 11.81
N PHE A 111 -20.65 11.30 10.58
CA PHE A 111 -21.57 10.36 9.99
C PHE A 111 -21.51 10.54 8.48
N LYS A 112 -21.24 9.46 7.76
CA LYS A 112 -21.37 9.39 6.30
C LYS A 112 -21.88 8.02 5.93
N GLU A 113 -22.95 7.98 5.15
CA GLU A 113 -23.48 6.74 4.61
C GLU A 113 -22.84 6.43 3.26
N LEU A 114 -22.39 5.19 3.08
CA LEU A 114 -21.77 4.66 1.87
C LEU A 114 -22.61 3.49 1.38
N ARG A 115 -23.00 3.53 0.11
CA ARG A 115 -23.56 2.36 -0.60
C ARG A 115 -22.43 1.70 -1.39
N ILE A 116 -22.13 0.46 -1.03
CA ILE A 116 -20.96 -0.27 -1.53
C ILE A 116 -21.46 -1.54 -2.21
N ALA A 117 -21.14 -1.70 -3.49
CA ALA A 117 -21.34 -2.99 -4.15
C ALA A 117 -20.40 -4.03 -3.56
N LYS A 118 -20.87 -5.26 -3.36
CA LYS A 118 -20.00 -6.36 -2.98
C LYS A 118 -19.14 -6.76 -4.16
N ASP A 119 -17.97 -7.27 -3.82
CA ASP A 119 -17.02 -7.75 -4.79
C ASP A 119 -17.38 -9.19 -5.21
N CYS A 120 -18.39 -9.29 -6.07
CA CYS A 120 -18.99 -10.52 -6.54
C CYS A 120 -18.28 -11.04 -7.79
N ARG A 121 -17.68 -12.22 -7.70
CA ARG A 121 -16.88 -12.81 -8.77
C ARG A 121 -17.22 -14.28 -8.99
N HIS A 122 -16.95 -14.75 -10.21
CA HIS A 122 -16.92 -16.19 -10.45
C HIS A 122 -15.90 -16.84 -9.50
N PRO A 123 -16.20 -17.98 -8.84
CA PRO A 123 -15.31 -18.55 -7.81
C PRO A 123 -13.90 -18.85 -8.27
N ASN A 124 -13.75 -19.15 -9.56
CA ASN A 124 -12.46 -19.46 -10.18
C ASN A 124 -11.83 -18.25 -10.89
N ALA A 125 -12.38 -17.04 -10.74
CA ALA A 125 -11.82 -15.84 -11.36
C ALA A 125 -10.62 -15.32 -10.57
N ILE A 126 -9.52 -15.04 -11.29
CA ILE A 126 -8.43 -14.20 -10.83
C ILE A 126 -8.38 -12.92 -11.67
N ASN A 127 -8.38 -11.77 -11.01
CA ASN A 127 -8.38 -10.47 -11.68
C ASN A 127 -6.97 -9.88 -11.81
N GLU A 128 -6.88 -8.77 -12.53
CA GLU A 128 -5.61 -8.07 -12.77
C GLU A 128 -4.98 -7.49 -11.50
N ALA A 129 -5.79 -7.08 -10.52
CA ALA A 129 -5.30 -6.59 -9.22
C ALA A 129 -4.59 -7.69 -8.42
N GLN A 130 -5.04 -8.95 -8.56
CA GLN A 130 -4.42 -10.14 -7.96
C GLN A 130 -3.26 -10.67 -8.79
N LEU A 131 -3.33 -10.56 -10.13
CA LEU A 131 -2.26 -10.99 -11.03
C LEU A 131 -1.04 -10.06 -10.99
N ALA A 132 -1.22 -8.75 -10.83
CA ALA A 132 -0.10 -7.80 -10.78
C ALA A 132 0.94 -8.17 -9.69
N PRO A 133 0.56 -8.48 -8.43
CA PRO A 133 1.47 -9.02 -7.43
C PRO A 133 2.14 -10.35 -7.78
N VAL A 134 1.48 -11.24 -8.54
CA VAL A 134 2.08 -12.51 -8.99
C VAL A 134 3.25 -12.24 -9.94
N PHE A 135 3.08 -11.26 -10.83
CA PHE A 135 4.08 -10.84 -11.82
C PHE A 135 4.90 -9.61 -11.39
N ALA A 136 4.97 -9.32 -10.08
CA ALA A 136 5.58 -8.11 -9.53
C ALA A 136 7.00 -7.84 -10.04
N PHE A 137 7.81 -8.87 -10.33
CA PHE A 137 9.17 -8.64 -10.82
C PHE A 137 9.24 -8.12 -12.25
N TYR A 138 8.14 -8.09 -13.01
CA TYR A 138 8.10 -7.33 -14.25
C TYR A 138 8.22 -5.82 -13.97
N SER A 139 7.68 -5.35 -12.86
CA SER A 139 7.89 -3.99 -12.37
C SER A 139 7.81 -3.90 -10.86
N LEU A 140 8.97 -3.98 -10.19
CA LEU A 140 9.05 -3.76 -8.74
C LEU A 140 8.86 -2.28 -8.39
N GLU A 141 9.03 -1.40 -9.37
CA GLU A 141 8.71 0.02 -9.27
C GLU A 141 7.21 0.22 -9.00
N ASP A 142 6.36 -0.54 -9.70
CA ASP A 142 4.90 -0.43 -9.65
C ASP A 142 4.21 -1.42 -8.70
N VAL A 143 4.94 -2.42 -8.19
CA VAL A 143 4.41 -3.36 -7.21
C VAL A 143 5.37 -3.50 -6.03
N GLN A 144 4.95 -2.96 -4.89
CA GLN A 144 5.76 -2.94 -3.68
C GLN A 144 4.97 -3.47 -2.48
N ASP A 145 5.58 -4.42 -1.77
CA ASP A 145 5.18 -4.82 -0.44
C ASP A 145 6.42 -4.75 0.45
N ARG A 146 6.56 -3.64 1.18
CA ARG A 146 7.80 -3.29 1.88
C ARG A 146 7.53 -2.89 3.31
N ARG A 147 8.46 -3.27 4.19
CA ARG A 147 8.43 -2.88 5.61
C ARG A 147 9.62 -2.01 5.97
N PHE A 148 9.39 -1.02 6.83
CA PHE A 148 10.45 -0.22 7.44
C PHE A 148 10.06 0.26 8.84
N LEU A 149 11.07 0.61 9.65
CA LEU A 149 10.92 1.08 11.03
C LEU A 149 11.26 2.56 11.15
N LEU A 150 10.40 3.38 11.75
CA LEU A 150 10.77 4.73 12.23
C LEU A 150 10.96 4.68 13.75
N PRO A 151 12.00 5.34 14.30
CA PRO A 151 12.21 5.43 15.74
C PRO A 151 11.29 6.48 16.38
N VAL A 152 10.01 6.44 16.03
CA VAL A 152 8.98 7.37 16.53
C VAL A 152 8.38 6.83 17.83
N THR A 153 8.70 7.49 18.93
CA THR A 153 8.03 7.29 20.21
C THR A 153 6.70 8.03 20.19
N THR A 154 5.64 7.45 20.76
CA THR A 154 4.29 8.04 20.75
C THR A 154 3.59 7.83 22.08
N LYS A 155 2.96 8.89 22.59
CA LYS A 155 2.07 8.87 23.74
C LYS A 155 0.70 9.39 23.31
N ALA A 156 -0.35 8.68 23.70
CA ALA A 156 -1.73 9.07 23.45
C ALA A 156 -2.48 9.15 24.77
N ASN A 157 -3.35 10.14 24.90
CA ASN A 157 -4.26 10.24 26.04
C ASN A 157 -5.50 9.39 25.78
N GLU A 158 -5.65 8.28 26.50
CA GLU A 158 -6.80 7.36 26.35
C GLU A 158 -8.15 8.00 26.66
N ALA A 159 -8.19 9.12 27.40
CA ALA A 159 -9.42 9.85 27.68
C ALA A 159 -9.87 10.74 26.50
N ALA A 160 -8.95 11.09 25.60
CA ALA A 160 -9.27 11.92 24.44
C ALA A 160 -9.94 11.06 23.35
N LEU A 161 -11.20 11.37 23.03
CA LEU A 161 -11.92 10.75 21.92
C LEU A 161 -11.53 11.43 20.62
N PHE A 162 -10.54 10.86 19.90
CA PHE A 162 -9.92 11.51 18.75
C PHE A 162 -10.89 11.82 17.61
N HIS A 163 -12.00 11.09 17.48
CA HIS A 163 -13.04 11.36 16.48
C HIS A 163 -13.85 12.64 16.74
N ASN A 164 -13.69 13.29 17.90
CA ASN A 164 -14.31 14.59 18.19
C ASN A 164 -13.51 15.77 17.63
N TYR A 165 -12.20 15.59 17.45
CA TYR A 165 -11.30 16.63 16.95
C TYR A 165 -11.33 16.65 15.42
N ARG A 166 -11.67 17.80 14.86
CA ARG A 166 -11.84 18.00 13.41
C ARG A 166 -11.01 19.14 12.86
N SER A 167 -10.63 20.07 13.73
CA SER A 167 -9.87 21.25 13.35
C SER A 167 -8.65 21.46 14.20
N PHE A 168 -7.60 22.02 13.59
CA PHE A 168 -6.35 22.30 14.26
C PHE A 168 -5.78 23.66 13.87
N SER A 169 -4.97 24.20 14.77
CA SER A 169 -4.09 25.35 14.52
C SER A 169 -2.69 25.06 15.06
N PHE A 170 -1.81 26.05 15.03
CA PHE A 170 -0.45 25.96 15.54
C PHE A 170 -0.27 26.85 16.77
N ALA A 171 0.60 26.43 17.67
CA ALA A 171 1.12 27.30 18.72
C ALA A 171 1.83 28.53 18.10
N PRO A 172 1.94 29.66 18.83
CA PRO A 172 2.64 30.84 18.34
C PRO A 172 4.09 30.52 17.91
N ILE A 173 4.49 31.09 16.79
CA ILE A 173 5.83 30.93 16.19
C ILE A 173 6.83 31.87 16.86
N ASP A 174 8.06 31.40 17.10
CA ASP A 174 9.19 32.27 17.46
C ASP A 174 9.76 32.93 16.19
N GLU A 175 9.92 34.25 16.21
CA GLU A 175 10.49 35.02 15.09
C GLU A 175 11.85 34.50 14.62
N ARG A 176 12.64 33.92 15.53
CA ARG A 176 13.97 33.36 15.22
C ARG A 176 13.90 32.10 14.36
N THR A 177 12.80 31.33 14.48
CA THR A 177 12.60 30.05 13.79
C THR A 177 11.51 30.11 12.72
N ARG A 178 10.85 31.26 12.54
CA ARG A 178 9.75 31.50 11.61
C ARG A 178 9.86 30.78 10.28
N ALA A 179 10.99 30.89 9.58
CA ALA A 179 11.15 30.30 8.25
C ALA A 179 11.07 28.76 8.25
N ILE A 180 11.55 28.10 9.31
CA ILE A 180 11.45 26.63 9.47
C ILE A 180 10.04 26.27 9.94
N ASP A 181 9.51 26.99 10.93
CA ASP A 181 8.19 26.72 11.50
C ASP A 181 7.07 26.86 10.45
N GLU A 182 7.10 27.90 9.62
CA GLU A 182 6.12 28.08 8.53
C GLU A 182 6.16 26.90 7.53
N ARG A 183 7.36 26.37 7.25
CA ARG A 183 7.51 25.19 6.38
C ARG A 183 7.02 23.91 7.05
N VAL A 184 7.33 23.71 8.33
CA VAL A 184 6.84 22.56 9.11
C VAL A 184 5.31 22.59 9.21
N ASN A 185 4.73 23.75 9.51
CA ASN A 185 3.29 23.96 9.56
C ASN A 185 2.63 23.64 8.22
N ALA A 186 3.25 24.02 7.09
CA ALA A 186 2.74 23.65 5.76
C ALA A 186 2.71 22.13 5.52
N ILE A 187 3.65 21.37 6.09
CA ILE A 187 3.64 19.90 6.03
C ILE A 187 2.48 19.33 6.87
N PHE A 188 2.27 19.85 8.08
CA PHE A 188 1.13 19.48 8.92
C PHE A 188 -0.20 19.78 8.24
N ILE A 189 -0.37 21.00 7.69
CA ILE A 189 -1.59 21.40 6.98
C ILE A 189 -1.90 20.39 5.88
N ARG A 190 -0.94 20.15 4.99
CA ARG A 190 -1.10 19.21 3.88
C ARG A 190 -1.44 17.79 4.36
N SER A 191 -0.74 17.30 5.38
CA SER A 191 -0.86 15.90 5.82
C SER A 191 -2.13 15.65 6.61
N LEU A 192 -2.44 16.50 7.60
CA LEU A 192 -3.64 16.37 8.42
C LEU A 192 -4.92 16.65 7.62
N THR A 193 -4.88 17.57 6.65
CA THR A 193 -6.00 17.75 5.72
C THR A 193 -6.21 16.56 4.79
N ALA A 194 -5.15 15.89 4.35
CA ALA A 194 -5.30 14.61 3.64
C ALA A 194 -5.92 13.50 4.53
N MET A 195 -5.77 13.60 5.85
CA MET A 195 -6.41 12.73 6.85
C MET A 195 -7.83 13.17 7.23
N GLY A 196 -8.36 14.25 6.64
CA GLY A 196 -9.73 14.73 6.87
C GLY A 196 -9.89 15.85 7.91
N LEU A 197 -8.80 16.36 8.49
CA LEU A 197 -8.84 17.47 9.44
C LEU A 197 -8.78 18.84 8.74
N THR A 198 -9.35 19.87 9.37
CA THR A 198 -9.41 21.22 8.82
C THR A 198 -8.47 22.17 9.55
N TYR A 199 -7.65 22.92 8.84
CA TYR A 199 -6.89 24.02 9.46
C TYR A 199 -7.84 25.17 9.81
N ASN A 200 -7.92 25.53 11.09
CA ASN A 200 -8.75 26.63 11.60
C ASN A 200 -7.94 27.50 12.58
N PRO A 201 -7.41 28.65 12.14
CA PRO A 201 -6.60 29.50 13.01
C PRO A 201 -7.41 30.27 14.07
N GLU A 202 -8.74 30.39 13.92
CA GLU A 202 -9.58 31.22 14.79
C GLU A 202 -10.17 30.42 15.97
N ASP A 203 -10.72 29.24 15.70
CA ASP A 203 -11.36 28.38 16.71
C ASP A 203 -11.01 26.89 16.49
N PRO A 204 -9.74 26.50 16.67
CA PRO A 204 -9.30 25.12 16.50
C PRO A 204 -9.78 24.21 17.64
N ASP A 205 -10.02 22.93 17.35
CA ASP A 205 -10.30 21.94 18.39
C ASP A 205 -9.03 21.56 19.18
N PHE A 206 -7.87 21.61 18.53
CA PHE A 206 -6.56 21.45 19.18
C PHE A 206 -5.47 22.30 18.52
N ILE A 207 -4.43 22.62 19.28
CA ILE A 207 -3.23 23.29 18.74
C ILE A 207 -2.07 22.31 18.64
N ILE A 208 -1.23 22.51 17.62
CA ILE A 208 -0.02 21.75 17.38
C ILE A 208 1.18 22.56 17.90
N GLN A 209 1.95 21.97 18.80
CA GLN A 209 3.22 22.51 19.26
C GLN A 209 4.37 21.61 18.81
N THR A 210 5.42 22.18 18.23
CA THR A 210 6.60 21.45 17.74
C THR A 210 7.86 21.82 18.51
N TYR A 211 8.82 20.90 18.55
CA TYR A 211 10.17 21.14 19.04
C TYR A 211 11.17 20.30 18.23
N TYR A 212 12.39 20.80 18.03
CA TYR A 212 13.38 20.11 17.23
C TYR A 212 14.81 20.54 17.53
N SER A 213 15.76 19.66 17.22
CA SER A 213 17.20 19.91 17.18
C SER A 213 17.84 19.18 16.00
N PHE A 214 18.89 19.75 15.44
CA PHE A 214 19.68 19.12 14.38
C PHE A 214 21.15 19.51 14.57
N GLU A 215 21.94 18.57 15.08
CA GLU A 215 23.29 18.86 15.57
C GLU A 215 24.32 17.92 14.94
N SER A 216 25.46 18.50 14.54
CA SER A 216 26.63 17.71 14.15
C SER A 216 27.11 16.90 15.35
N ASN A 217 27.41 15.62 15.14
CA ASN A 217 27.96 14.78 16.18
C ASN A 217 29.47 15.05 16.36
N PRO A 218 29.93 15.56 17.52
CA PRO A 218 31.35 15.87 17.75
C PRO A 218 32.27 14.64 17.71
N MET A 219 31.71 13.44 17.88
CA MET A 219 32.45 12.18 17.90
C MET A 219 32.62 11.56 16.51
N PHE A 220 32.02 12.15 15.47
CA PHE A 220 32.05 11.62 14.11
C PHE A 220 33.47 11.51 13.55
N LYS A 221 33.77 10.39 12.89
CA LYS A 221 35.05 10.09 12.24
C LYS A 221 34.81 9.60 10.81
N ALA A 222 35.13 10.43 9.83
CA ALA A 222 34.97 10.09 8.41
C ALA A 222 35.87 8.92 7.95
N ASP A 223 36.95 8.63 8.68
CA ASP A 223 37.90 7.53 8.43
C ASP A 223 37.57 6.25 9.23
N SER A 224 36.42 6.21 9.90
CA SER A 224 36.00 5.02 10.64
C SER A 224 35.87 3.80 9.71
N PRO A 225 36.39 2.61 10.10
CA PRO A 225 36.38 1.42 9.25
C PRO A 225 34.98 0.91 8.87
N THR A 226 33.96 1.28 9.63
CA THR A 226 32.56 0.85 9.46
C THR A 226 31.67 1.93 8.86
N TYR A 227 32.19 3.14 8.66
CA TYR A 227 31.44 4.20 8.00
C TYR A 227 31.09 3.79 6.56
N GLY A 228 29.80 3.79 6.22
CA GLY A 228 29.28 3.33 4.93
C GLY A 228 29.10 1.82 4.77
N SER A 229 29.40 0.99 5.78
CA SER A 229 29.19 -0.47 5.70
C SER A 229 27.78 -0.92 6.11
N TYR A 230 26.98 -0.03 6.69
CA TYR A 230 25.64 -0.28 7.23
C TYR A 230 24.58 -0.45 6.14
N GLN A 231 23.41 -0.95 6.54
CA GLN A 231 22.32 -1.17 5.59
C GLN A 231 21.78 0.13 5.03
N THR A 232 21.43 0.11 3.74
CA THR A 232 20.74 1.23 3.11
C THR A 232 19.29 1.29 3.61
N VAL A 233 18.91 2.44 4.17
CA VAL A 233 17.54 2.68 4.63
C VAL A 233 16.68 3.27 3.52
N TRP A 234 15.45 2.77 3.44
CA TRP A 234 14.44 3.23 2.49
C TRP A 234 13.19 3.70 3.23
N ARG A 235 12.59 4.78 2.74
CA ARG A 235 11.32 5.33 3.22
C ARG A 235 10.35 5.45 2.05
N TYR A 236 9.06 5.55 2.34
CA TYR A 236 8.05 5.81 1.33
C TYR A 236 7.69 7.30 1.28
N ASP A 237 7.93 7.90 0.13
CA ASP A 237 7.52 9.25 -0.18
C ASP A 237 6.04 9.25 -0.53
N MET A 238 5.20 9.62 0.44
CA MET A 238 3.74 9.67 0.26
C MET A 238 3.30 10.68 -0.79
N ARG A 239 4.09 11.72 -1.05
CA ARG A 239 3.76 12.78 -2.01
C ARG A 239 4.01 12.32 -3.44
N ASN A 240 5.17 11.70 -3.68
CA ASN A 240 5.55 11.21 -5.00
C ASN A 240 5.25 9.71 -5.20
N ARG A 241 4.62 9.08 -4.21
CA ARG A 241 4.15 7.68 -4.20
C ARG A 241 5.21 6.67 -4.60
N ARG A 242 6.42 6.83 -4.05
CA ARG A 242 7.57 6.00 -4.38
C ARG A 242 8.47 5.79 -3.17
N THR A 243 9.24 4.71 -3.18
CA THR A 243 10.30 4.55 -2.18
C THR A 243 11.55 5.32 -2.56
N VAL A 244 12.16 5.95 -1.57
CA VAL A 244 13.39 6.72 -1.70
C VAL A 244 14.42 6.26 -0.68
N ARG A 245 15.70 6.29 -1.06
CA ARG A 245 16.80 6.11 -0.11
C ARG A 245 16.90 7.34 0.77
N VAL A 246 17.20 7.12 2.04
CA VAL A 246 17.39 8.19 3.02
C VAL A 246 18.74 8.04 3.72
N PRO A 247 19.44 9.15 4.01
CA PRO A 247 20.74 9.14 4.67
C PRO A 247 20.57 9.02 6.20
N VAL A 248 19.90 7.96 6.65
CA VAL A 248 19.72 7.63 8.08
C VAL A 248 20.09 6.17 8.31
N TYR A 249 20.34 5.81 9.56
CA TYR A 249 20.59 4.42 9.95
C TYR A 249 19.32 3.69 10.33
N ASP A 250 19.26 2.38 10.09
CA ASP A 250 18.12 1.56 10.50
C ASP A 250 18.04 1.57 12.04
N PRO A 251 16.88 1.89 12.65
CA PRO A 251 16.73 1.94 14.11
C PRO A 251 17.13 0.65 14.83
N SER A 252 17.02 -0.50 14.18
CA SER A 252 17.39 -1.80 14.73
C SER A 252 18.88 -2.14 14.59
N GLU A 253 19.63 -1.40 13.77
CA GLU A 253 21.03 -1.67 13.51
C GLU A 253 21.93 -1.02 14.59
N PRO A 254 22.87 -1.78 15.19
CA PRO A 254 23.84 -1.24 16.13
C PRO A 254 24.91 -0.46 15.36
N VAL A 255 24.78 0.88 15.37
CA VAL A 255 25.69 1.80 14.69
C VAL A 255 26.62 2.41 15.71
N ARG A 256 27.92 2.46 15.38
CA ARG A 256 28.90 3.10 16.25
C ARG A 256 28.65 4.60 16.30
N VAL A 257 28.82 5.18 17.50
CA VAL A 257 28.63 6.62 17.71
C VAL A 257 29.56 7.44 16.82
N ASP A 258 30.77 6.96 16.52
CA ASP A 258 31.71 7.66 15.65
C ASP A 258 31.39 7.55 14.14
N ASP A 259 30.38 6.77 13.75
CA ASP A 259 29.88 6.73 12.36
C ASP A 259 28.69 7.67 12.12
N ILE A 260 28.05 8.17 13.18
CA ILE A 260 26.88 9.05 13.07
C ILE A 260 27.33 10.47 12.74
N VAL A 261 26.84 11.06 11.64
CA VAL A 261 27.24 12.40 11.20
C VAL A 261 26.46 13.49 11.94
N TYR A 262 25.13 13.32 12.03
CA TYR A 262 24.24 14.24 12.74
C TYR A 262 23.24 13.49 13.62
N ASN A 263 22.83 14.12 14.71
CA ASN A 263 21.68 13.70 15.51
C ASN A 263 20.52 14.66 15.20
N LEU A 264 19.34 14.09 14.91
CA LEU A 264 18.11 14.83 14.65
C LEU A 264 17.07 14.42 15.68
N ASP A 265 16.58 15.38 16.45
CA ASP A 265 15.39 15.21 17.28
C ASP A 265 14.27 16.07 16.72
N PHE A 266 13.08 15.50 16.58
CA PHE A 266 11.87 16.25 16.24
C PHE A 266 10.68 15.67 17.00
N GLY A 267 9.88 16.53 17.61
CA GLY A 267 8.63 16.12 18.23
C GLY A 267 7.51 17.12 18.02
N TYR A 268 6.29 16.61 18.16
CA TYR A 268 5.07 17.40 18.11
C TYR A 268 4.07 16.93 19.15
N ARG A 269 3.25 17.88 19.60
CA ARG A 269 2.18 17.69 20.58
C ARG A 269 0.88 18.22 20.03
N PHE A 270 -0.20 17.48 20.23
CA PHE A 270 -1.55 17.99 20.08
C PHE A 270 -2.07 18.35 21.47
N LEU A 271 -2.50 19.60 21.63
CA LEU A 271 -3.03 20.13 22.87
C LEU A 271 -4.50 20.50 22.66
N ASP A 272 -5.40 19.89 23.42
CA ASP A 272 -6.83 20.16 23.37
C ASP A 272 -7.15 21.62 23.71
N MET A 273 -8.14 22.16 23.00
CA MET A 273 -8.68 23.50 23.22
C MET A 273 -10.17 23.50 23.58
N LYS A 274 -10.88 22.35 23.46
CA LYS A 274 -12.36 22.33 23.50
C LYS A 274 -12.98 21.26 24.39
N PHE A 275 -12.41 20.06 24.45
CA PHE A 275 -13.14 18.89 24.94
C PHE A 275 -12.71 18.43 26.33
N MET A 276 -11.48 18.74 26.77
CA MET A 276 -10.98 18.29 28.06
C MET A 276 -11.52 19.16 29.19
N GLY A 277 -11.91 18.51 30.29
CA GLY A 277 -12.45 19.17 31.48
C GLY A 277 -11.38 19.86 32.33
N ALA A 278 -11.82 20.71 33.26
CA ALA A 278 -10.94 21.34 34.22
C ALA A 278 -10.20 20.29 35.08
N GLY A 279 -8.86 20.36 35.08
CA GLY A 279 -7.99 19.41 35.80
C GLY A 279 -7.57 18.18 34.98
N GLU A 280 -8.08 18.01 33.76
CA GLU A 280 -7.62 16.97 32.85
C GLU A 280 -6.39 17.43 32.04
N SER A 281 -5.60 16.46 31.55
CA SER A 281 -4.43 16.76 30.73
C SER A 281 -4.85 17.30 29.36
N VAL A 282 -4.46 18.54 29.06
CA VAL A 282 -4.63 19.13 27.73
C VAL A 282 -3.80 18.44 26.65
N LEU A 283 -2.72 17.74 27.01
CA LEU A 283 -1.96 16.94 26.06
C LEU A 283 -2.77 15.70 25.65
N ILE A 284 -3.13 15.61 24.36
CA ILE A 284 -3.92 14.49 23.82
C ILE A 284 -3.07 13.52 23.01
N TRP A 285 -1.99 14.00 22.39
CA TRP A 285 -1.06 13.21 21.59
C TRP A 285 0.33 13.83 21.61
N GLU A 286 1.37 13.02 21.73
CA GLU A 286 2.77 13.42 21.55
C GLU A 286 3.48 12.37 20.72
N SER A 287 4.20 12.78 19.68
CA SER A 287 5.16 11.91 18.99
C SER A 287 6.50 12.59 18.91
N GLU A 288 7.56 11.81 19.08
CA GLU A 288 8.95 12.25 19.04
C GLU A 288 9.77 11.24 18.24
N VAL A 289 10.67 11.72 17.40
CA VAL A 289 11.65 10.90 16.69
C VAL A 289 13.05 11.35 17.05
N LYS A 290 13.93 10.37 17.22
CA LYS A 290 15.38 10.57 17.39
C LYS A 290 16.10 9.79 16.31
N GLU A 291 16.62 10.49 15.34
CA GLU A 291 17.19 9.90 14.13
C GLU A 291 18.72 10.05 14.12
N ARG A 292 19.39 8.97 13.72
CA ARG A 292 20.84 8.94 13.49
C ARG A 292 21.09 9.13 12.01
N VAL A 293 21.66 10.26 11.63
CA VAL A 293 21.85 10.66 10.23
C VAL A 293 23.24 10.26 9.75
N SER A 294 23.31 9.59 8.59
CA SER A 294 24.53 9.00 8.04
C SER A 294 25.26 9.87 7.02
N GLY A 295 24.69 11.01 6.64
CA GLY A 295 25.28 11.87 5.61
C GLY A 295 24.58 13.21 5.47
N ARG A 296 24.67 13.81 4.28
CA ARG A 296 24.02 15.10 3.99
C ARG A 296 22.51 14.96 4.08
N TYR A 297 21.91 15.61 5.06
CA TYR A 297 20.47 15.76 5.22
C TYR A 297 20.17 17.07 5.91
N THR A 298 18.98 17.63 5.70
CA THR A 298 18.50 18.78 6.48
C THR A 298 17.29 18.38 7.28
N LEU A 299 17.01 19.10 8.38
CA LEU A 299 15.78 18.90 9.16
C LEU A 299 14.53 18.99 8.26
N LEU A 300 14.51 19.94 7.31
CA LEU A 300 13.35 20.12 6.43
C LEU A 300 13.22 18.99 5.42
N ASP A 301 14.31 18.51 4.82
CA ASP A 301 14.26 17.34 3.93
C ASP A 301 13.85 16.07 4.69
N TYR A 302 14.22 15.96 5.97
CA TYR A 302 13.74 14.91 6.86
C TYR A 302 12.23 15.01 7.06
N LEU A 303 11.74 16.17 7.47
CA LEU A 303 10.33 16.35 7.83
C LEU A 303 9.40 16.29 6.63
N GLU A 304 9.79 16.82 5.45
CA GLU A 304 8.97 16.72 4.24
C GLU A 304 8.63 15.26 3.87
N LEU A 305 9.55 14.35 4.15
CA LEU A 305 9.40 12.92 3.89
C LEU A 305 8.78 12.15 5.05
N ASN A 306 9.26 12.38 6.28
CA ASN A 306 8.97 11.51 7.43
C ASN A 306 7.84 12.04 8.31
N LEU A 307 7.57 13.35 8.37
CA LEU A 307 6.46 13.87 9.18
C LEU A 307 5.09 13.33 8.72
N PRO A 308 4.78 13.25 7.41
CA PRO A 308 3.54 12.60 6.96
C PRO A 308 3.45 11.14 7.44
N LEU A 309 4.55 10.40 7.44
CA LEU A 309 4.60 9.03 7.94
C LEU A 309 4.36 8.98 9.45
N MET A 310 5.01 9.86 10.23
CA MET A 310 4.81 9.95 11.68
C MET A 310 3.34 10.24 12.04
N LEU A 311 2.68 11.09 11.26
CA LEU A 311 1.27 11.44 11.44
C LEU A 311 0.31 10.27 11.20
N LEU A 312 0.70 9.27 10.39
CA LEU A 312 -0.13 8.07 10.18
C LEU A 312 -0.28 7.21 11.44
N LYS A 313 0.54 7.41 12.48
CA LYS A 313 0.26 6.81 13.79
C LYS A 313 -1.00 7.40 14.41
N PHE A 314 -1.37 8.65 14.17
CA PHE A 314 -2.65 9.16 14.67
C PHE A 314 -3.81 8.56 13.85
N PRO A 315 -4.88 8.02 14.48
CA PRO A 315 -5.24 8.06 15.90
C PRO A 315 -4.80 6.84 16.74
N TYR A 316 -4.03 5.92 16.16
CA TYR A 316 -3.61 4.66 16.77
C TYR A 316 -2.12 4.62 17.16
N PRO A 317 -1.78 4.79 18.44
CA PRO A 317 -0.38 4.86 18.87
C PRO A 317 0.40 3.56 18.57
N GLY A 318 -0.27 2.42 18.41
CA GLY A 318 0.36 1.13 18.10
C GLY A 318 1.49 0.83 19.09
N ASN A 319 2.64 0.41 18.59
CA ASN A 319 3.84 0.36 19.42
C ASN A 319 4.26 1.78 19.90
N PRO A 320 4.48 2.01 21.21
CA PRO A 320 4.77 3.34 21.74
C PRO A 320 6.21 3.80 21.56
N THR A 321 7.17 2.93 21.18
CA THR A 321 8.61 3.28 21.08
C THR A 321 9.12 3.35 19.65
N PHE A 322 8.37 2.80 18.68
CA PHE A 322 8.68 2.89 17.26
C PHE A 322 7.40 2.76 16.42
N GLY A 323 7.51 2.99 15.10
CA GLY A 323 6.43 2.66 14.16
C GLY A 323 6.92 1.65 13.14
N THR A 324 6.15 0.57 12.94
CA THR A 324 6.36 -0.38 11.84
C THR A 324 5.43 -0.04 10.70
N TYR A 325 5.98 0.31 9.55
CA TYR A 325 5.21 0.69 8.38
C TYR A 325 5.28 -0.43 7.37
N GLN A 326 4.12 -0.88 6.88
CA GLN A 326 4.03 -1.76 5.71
C GLN A 326 3.34 -1.01 4.58
N VAL A 327 4.09 -0.78 3.50
CA VAL A 327 3.57 -0.16 2.29
C VAL A 327 3.20 -1.25 1.31
N LYS A 328 1.90 -1.33 0.98
CA LYS A 328 1.35 -2.09 -0.13
C LYS A 328 1.01 -1.11 -1.24
N TYR A 329 1.79 -1.10 -2.30
CA TYR A 329 1.59 -0.26 -3.48
C TYR A 329 1.45 -1.14 -4.71
N VAL A 330 0.42 -0.88 -5.51
CA VAL A 330 0.20 -1.57 -6.78
C VAL A 330 -0.27 -0.56 -7.83
N LYS A 331 0.38 -0.60 -8.99
CA LYS A 331 0.01 0.17 -10.18
C LYS A 331 0.03 -0.75 -11.39
N TYR A 332 -1.09 -0.82 -12.11
CA TYR A 332 -1.25 -1.78 -13.20
C TYR A 332 -2.28 -1.28 -14.23
N ASN A 333 -2.20 -1.83 -15.45
CA ASN A 333 -3.24 -1.69 -16.45
C ASN A 333 -4.45 -2.52 -16.06
N TYR A 334 -5.57 -1.83 -15.85
CA TYR A 334 -6.88 -2.41 -15.61
C TYR A 334 -7.69 -2.43 -16.90
N THR A 335 -7.98 -3.63 -17.39
CA THR A 335 -8.94 -3.91 -18.46
C THR A 335 -10.29 -4.36 -17.91
N GLY A 336 -10.32 -4.99 -16.73
CA GLY A 336 -11.52 -5.58 -16.13
C GLY A 336 -11.76 -7.03 -16.52
N ILE A 337 -10.78 -7.72 -17.10
CA ILE A 337 -10.83 -9.16 -17.38
C ILE A 337 -10.53 -9.94 -16.10
N GLY A 338 -11.37 -10.94 -15.79
CA GLY A 338 -11.07 -11.99 -14.83
C GLY A 338 -10.85 -13.33 -15.53
N TYR A 339 -9.64 -13.86 -15.38
CA TYR A 339 -9.23 -15.13 -15.99
C TYR A 339 -9.60 -16.30 -15.08
N ASP A 340 -9.80 -17.49 -15.66
CA ASP A 340 -9.88 -18.73 -14.91
C ASP A 340 -8.53 -19.01 -14.24
N MET A 341 -8.53 -19.26 -12.94
CA MET A 341 -7.31 -19.44 -12.14
C MET A 341 -6.56 -20.74 -12.49
N ASP A 342 -7.24 -21.74 -13.04
CA ASP A 342 -6.62 -23.02 -13.38
C ASP A 342 -5.83 -22.93 -14.70
N ASP A 343 -6.31 -22.15 -15.66
CA ASP A 343 -5.72 -22.09 -17.00
C ASP A 343 -5.11 -20.75 -17.40
N LEU A 344 -5.45 -19.66 -16.70
CA LEU A 344 -4.99 -18.29 -16.91
C LEU A 344 -5.14 -17.77 -18.35
N LYS A 345 -6.12 -18.27 -19.11
CA LYS A 345 -6.42 -17.85 -20.50
C LYS A 345 -7.90 -17.70 -20.78
N THR A 346 -8.75 -18.47 -20.11
CA THR A 346 -10.19 -18.42 -20.28
C THR A 346 -10.74 -17.24 -19.49
N VAL A 347 -11.51 -16.37 -20.14
CA VAL A 347 -12.21 -15.27 -19.48
C VAL A 347 -13.45 -15.84 -18.80
N VAL A 348 -13.51 -15.82 -17.48
CA VAL A 348 -14.68 -16.30 -16.70
C VAL A 348 -15.51 -15.15 -16.15
N SER A 349 -14.98 -13.93 -16.16
CA SER A 349 -15.69 -12.73 -15.75
C SER A 349 -15.15 -11.50 -16.48
N VAL A 350 -16.03 -10.52 -16.70
CA VAL A 350 -15.66 -9.20 -17.21
C VAL A 350 -16.43 -8.16 -16.39
N ASP A 351 -15.72 -7.25 -15.75
CA ASP A 351 -16.31 -6.21 -14.90
C ASP A 351 -17.24 -5.31 -15.73
N ALA A 352 -18.43 -5.03 -15.22
CA ALA A 352 -19.40 -4.17 -15.92
C ALA A 352 -18.84 -2.75 -16.11
N GLY A 353 -18.95 -2.21 -17.33
CA GLY A 353 -18.43 -0.87 -17.67
C GLY A 353 -16.91 -0.75 -17.73
N SER A 354 -16.19 -1.86 -17.61
CA SER A 354 -14.73 -1.91 -17.76
C SER A 354 -14.29 -1.70 -19.22
N PRO A 355 -13.01 -1.34 -19.46
CA PRO A 355 -12.47 -1.28 -20.81
C PRO A 355 -12.70 -2.53 -21.67
N ALA A 356 -12.53 -3.72 -21.09
CA ALA A 356 -12.75 -4.99 -21.78
C ALA A 356 -14.22 -5.20 -22.15
N ALA A 357 -15.15 -4.86 -21.23
CA ALA A 357 -16.59 -4.93 -21.51
C ALA A 357 -16.98 -3.98 -22.66
N MET A 358 -16.46 -2.75 -22.66
CA MET A 358 -16.72 -1.78 -23.73
C MET A 358 -16.14 -2.20 -25.08
N ALA A 359 -14.98 -2.85 -25.08
CA ALA A 359 -14.37 -3.39 -26.28
C ALA A 359 -15.12 -4.62 -26.83
N GLY A 360 -15.88 -5.32 -25.98
CA GLY A 360 -16.71 -6.46 -26.38
C GLY A 360 -16.15 -7.84 -26.03
N ILE A 361 -15.14 -7.90 -25.14
CA ILE A 361 -14.69 -9.14 -24.50
C ILE A 361 -15.80 -9.64 -23.56
N ARG A 362 -16.02 -10.95 -23.52
CA ARG A 362 -17.11 -11.58 -22.77
C ARG A 362 -16.62 -12.82 -22.01
N PRO A 363 -17.29 -13.19 -20.91
CA PRO A 363 -17.11 -14.52 -20.32
C PRO A 363 -17.28 -15.63 -21.36
N GLY A 364 -16.41 -16.64 -21.33
CA GLY A 364 -16.32 -17.72 -22.30
C GLY A 364 -15.30 -17.49 -23.42
N ASP A 365 -14.78 -16.26 -23.58
CA ASP A 365 -13.67 -15.99 -24.49
C ASP A 365 -12.39 -16.69 -24.02
N VAL A 366 -11.62 -17.26 -24.94
CA VAL A 366 -10.28 -17.79 -24.64
C VAL A 366 -9.24 -16.88 -25.27
N VAL A 367 -8.41 -16.22 -24.46
CA VAL A 367 -7.36 -15.33 -24.96
C VAL A 367 -6.26 -16.16 -25.62
N VAL A 368 -5.99 -15.89 -26.89
CA VAL A 368 -4.96 -16.58 -27.69
C VAL A 368 -3.79 -15.68 -28.06
N ASN A 369 -3.97 -14.37 -28.03
CA ASN A 369 -2.90 -13.41 -28.28
C ASN A 369 -3.11 -12.12 -27.48
N VAL A 370 -2.02 -11.54 -26.99
CA VAL A 370 -2.01 -10.18 -26.43
C VAL A 370 -0.86 -9.40 -27.06
N GLN A 371 -1.17 -8.31 -27.74
CA GLN A 371 -0.18 -7.41 -28.36
C GLN A 371 0.78 -8.09 -29.35
N GLY A 372 0.27 -9.00 -30.18
CA GLY A 372 1.07 -9.77 -31.13
C GLY A 372 1.78 -10.97 -30.49
N TRP A 373 1.66 -11.16 -29.18
CA TRP A 373 2.29 -12.24 -28.44
C TRP A 373 1.33 -13.41 -28.20
N ASP A 374 1.77 -14.61 -28.58
CA ASP A 374 1.05 -15.85 -28.28
C ASP A 374 0.75 -15.95 -26.78
N PHE A 375 -0.53 -16.14 -26.46
CA PHE A 375 -1.03 -16.24 -25.10
C PHE A 375 -1.26 -17.69 -24.68
N ASN A 376 -0.98 -18.65 -25.56
CA ASN A 376 -1.15 -20.06 -25.23
C ASN A 376 -0.07 -20.54 -24.25
N HIS A 377 -0.49 -21.10 -23.13
CA HIS A 377 0.41 -21.57 -22.09
C HIS A 377 -0.23 -22.67 -21.24
N THR A 378 0.61 -23.28 -20.40
CA THR A 378 0.20 -24.04 -19.22
C THR A 378 0.69 -23.29 -17.98
N THR A 379 0.11 -23.55 -16.81
CA THR A 379 0.59 -23.00 -15.53
C THR A 379 2.08 -23.26 -15.31
N ARG A 380 2.56 -24.43 -15.75
CA ARG A 380 3.97 -24.82 -15.70
C ARG A 380 4.84 -23.97 -16.63
N SER A 381 4.43 -23.80 -17.90
CA SER A 381 5.22 -23.02 -18.85
C SER A 381 5.27 -21.54 -18.49
N LEU A 382 4.18 -20.96 -17.95
CA LEU A 382 4.20 -19.61 -17.38
C LEU A 382 5.19 -19.49 -16.23
N THR A 383 5.15 -20.42 -15.27
CA THR A 383 6.04 -20.40 -14.11
C THR A 383 7.51 -20.55 -14.52
N GLU A 384 7.80 -21.48 -15.43
CA GLU A 384 9.16 -21.70 -15.95
C GLU A 384 9.64 -20.50 -16.78
N GLY A 385 8.77 -19.92 -17.60
CA GLY A 385 9.05 -18.73 -18.42
C GLY A 385 9.35 -17.50 -17.56
N TYR A 386 8.52 -17.24 -16.54
CA TYR A 386 8.75 -16.16 -15.58
C TYR A 386 10.07 -16.35 -14.81
N ARG A 387 10.34 -17.54 -14.27
CA ARG A 387 11.60 -17.83 -13.58
C ARG A 387 12.82 -17.66 -14.49
N ARG A 388 12.70 -18.08 -15.76
CA ARG A 388 13.76 -17.91 -16.76
C ARG A 388 14.01 -16.43 -17.04
N PHE A 389 12.95 -15.65 -17.24
CA PHE A 389 13.05 -14.19 -17.42
C PHE A 389 13.81 -13.57 -16.25
N LEU A 390 13.43 -13.88 -15.01
CA LEU A 390 14.13 -13.34 -13.82
C LEU A 390 15.61 -13.73 -13.78
N ALA A 391 15.93 -14.99 -14.02
CA ALA A 391 17.31 -15.47 -14.00
C ALA A 391 18.18 -14.82 -15.09
N GLU A 392 17.65 -14.64 -16.30
CA GLU A 392 18.40 -14.14 -17.46
C GLU A 392 18.47 -12.61 -17.54
N THR A 393 17.59 -11.89 -16.84
CA THR A 393 17.55 -10.42 -16.81
C THR A 393 18.13 -9.80 -15.55
N MET A 394 18.61 -10.61 -14.59
CA MET A 394 19.06 -10.10 -13.29
C MET A 394 20.24 -9.11 -13.38
N ASN A 395 21.06 -9.23 -14.42
CA ASN A 395 22.15 -8.31 -14.76
C ASN A 395 21.67 -6.93 -15.26
N LEU A 396 20.38 -6.80 -15.59
CA LEU A 396 19.74 -5.55 -16.03
C LEU A 396 19.17 -4.72 -14.86
N ARG A 397 19.27 -5.22 -13.63
CA ARG A 397 18.82 -4.54 -12.41
C ARG A 397 19.85 -3.52 -11.90
N ASP A 398 19.38 -2.45 -11.26
CA ASP A 398 20.24 -1.54 -10.52
C ASP A 398 20.50 -2.05 -9.11
N ARG A 399 21.73 -2.51 -8.86
CA ARG A 399 22.18 -2.99 -7.54
C ARG A 399 22.08 -1.94 -6.44
N SER A 400 22.13 -0.66 -6.80
CA SER A 400 22.00 0.46 -5.86
C SER A 400 20.60 0.57 -5.26
N THR A 401 19.61 -0.09 -5.89
CA THR A 401 18.21 -0.08 -5.45
C THR A 401 17.83 -1.30 -4.61
N ARG A 402 18.79 -2.15 -4.23
CA ARG A 402 18.51 -3.40 -3.54
C ARG A 402 17.76 -3.20 -2.22
N TYR A 403 16.72 -3.98 -1.99
CA TYR A 403 15.96 -4.01 -0.75
C TYR A 403 15.41 -5.40 -0.40
N THR A 404 14.95 -5.52 0.84
CA THR A 404 14.22 -6.71 1.34
C THR A 404 12.71 -6.44 1.33
N ASP A 405 11.92 -7.31 0.71
CA ASP A 405 10.45 -7.21 0.74
C ASP A 405 9.85 -7.64 2.10
N SER A 406 8.54 -7.47 2.26
CA SER A 406 7.81 -7.84 3.48
C SER A 406 7.90 -9.35 3.84
N LYS A 407 8.24 -10.19 2.85
CA LYS A 407 8.35 -11.66 2.97
C LYS A 407 9.79 -12.12 3.22
N GLY A 408 10.76 -11.20 3.25
CA GLY A 408 12.16 -11.49 3.53
C GLY A 408 13.03 -11.78 2.31
N PHE A 409 12.54 -11.59 1.08
CA PHE A 409 13.35 -11.72 -0.13
C PHE A 409 14.26 -10.49 -0.30
N LYS A 410 15.58 -10.70 -0.25
CA LYS A 410 16.61 -9.65 -0.12
C LYS A 410 17.14 -9.07 -1.43
N GLU A 411 16.78 -9.67 -2.56
CA GLU A 411 17.33 -9.32 -3.88
C GLU A 411 16.30 -8.59 -4.75
N CYS A 412 15.34 -7.88 -4.13
CA CYS A 412 14.47 -6.97 -4.87
C CYS A 412 15.28 -5.76 -5.34
N MET A 413 15.24 -5.47 -6.64
CA MET A 413 15.94 -4.35 -7.27
C MET A 413 15.09 -3.78 -8.40
N PHE A 414 15.10 -2.47 -8.60
CA PHE A 414 14.51 -1.83 -9.77
C PHE A 414 15.36 -2.10 -11.01
N TRP A 415 14.77 -1.86 -12.18
CA TRP A 415 15.48 -1.88 -13.45
C TRP A 415 16.48 -0.73 -13.53
N ASP A 416 17.65 -1.00 -14.10
CA ASP A 416 18.64 0.03 -14.39
C ASP A 416 18.13 0.89 -15.57
N VAL A 417 17.95 2.20 -15.32
CA VAL A 417 17.44 3.16 -16.31
C VAL A 417 18.24 3.12 -17.61
N SER A 418 19.56 2.93 -17.53
CA SER A 418 20.43 2.85 -18.71
C SER A 418 20.20 1.60 -19.57
N LYS A 419 19.47 0.60 -19.03
CA LYS A 419 19.22 -0.69 -19.67
C LYS A 419 17.75 -0.93 -20.02
N TYR A 420 16.86 0.06 -19.85
CA TYR A 420 15.43 -0.07 -20.15
C TYR A 420 15.15 -0.64 -21.55
N ARG A 421 15.94 -0.24 -22.55
CA ARG A 421 15.81 -0.79 -23.90
C ARG A 421 16.06 -2.32 -23.94
N GLN A 422 17.11 -2.80 -23.29
CA GLN A 422 17.42 -4.23 -23.19
C GLN A 422 16.36 -5.00 -22.41
N VAL A 423 15.78 -4.39 -21.37
CA VAL A 423 14.66 -4.97 -20.61
C VAL A 423 13.44 -5.12 -21.53
N SER A 424 13.08 -4.08 -22.30
CA SER A 424 11.95 -4.13 -23.24
C SER A 424 12.15 -5.18 -24.34
N GLU A 425 13.38 -5.35 -24.83
CA GLU A 425 13.73 -6.39 -25.81
C GLU A 425 13.63 -7.80 -25.21
N ALA A 426 13.95 -7.96 -23.92
CA ALA A 426 13.73 -9.22 -23.21
C ALA A 426 12.24 -9.56 -23.11
N PHE A 427 11.38 -8.59 -22.77
CA PHE A 427 9.92 -8.78 -22.77
C PHE A 427 9.37 -9.16 -24.14
N ALA A 428 9.87 -8.53 -25.20
CA ALA A 428 9.50 -8.86 -26.57
C ALA A 428 9.89 -10.30 -26.98
N ASN A 429 10.75 -10.99 -26.23
CA ASN A 429 11.01 -12.41 -26.44
C ASN A 429 9.96 -13.31 -25.77
N ASN A 430 8.68 -13.07 -26.05
CA ASN A 430 7.57 -13.77 -25.40
C ASN A 430 7.63 -15.29 -25.62
N ARG A 431 8.10 -15.76 -26.78
CA ARG A 431 8.25 -17.21 -27.03
C ARG A 431 9.17 -17.89 -26.02
N ARG A 432 10.17 -17.18 -25.50
CA ARG A 432 11.13 -17.72 -24.52
C ARG A 432 10.62 -17.65 -23.09
N TYR A 433 9.85 -16.62 -22.76
CA TYR A 433 9.50 -16.27 -21.37
C TYR A 433 8.01 -16.38 -21.03
N SER A 434 7.13 -16.56 -22.01
CA SER A 434 5.67 -16.53 -21.81
C SER A 434 5.22 -15.28 -21.03
N ALA A 435 5.83 -14.14 -21.34
CA ALA A 435 5.65 -12.85 -20.69
C ALA A 435 4.39 -12.08 -21.15
N ALA A 436 3.35 -12.77 -21.62
CA ALA A 436 2.20 -12.10 -22.19
C ALA A 436 1.40 -11.28 -21.15
N PHE A 437 1.44 -11.68 -19.86
CA PHE A 437 0.93 -10.88 -18.73
C PHE A 437 1.72 -9.60 -18.46
N SER A 438 2.81 -9.33 -19.18
CA SER A 438 3.51 -8.03 -19.12
C SER A 438 2.62 -6.86 -19.56
N TYR A 439 1.49 -7.12 -20.24
CA TYR A 439 0.49 -6.09 -20.55
C TYR A 439 0.00 -5.35 -19.29
N LEU A 440 0.04 -5.99 -18.11
CA LEU A 440 -0.28 -5.37 -16.83
C LEU A 440 0.59 -4.14 -16.53
N PHE A 441 1.78 -4.06 -17.11
CA PHE A 441 2.78 -3.02 -16.84
C PHE A 441 3.31 -2.33 -18.11
N ASN A 442 2.72 -2.58 -19.28
CA ASN A 442 3.23 -2.08 -20.56
C ASN A 442 2.99 -0.57 -20.79
N PHE A 443 2.42 0.14 -19.81
CA PHE A 443 2.51 1.61 -19.73
C PHE A 443 3.93 2.09 -19.39
N ASN A 444 4.83 1.18 -18.97
CA ASN A 444 6.23 1.49 -18.73
C ASN A 444 7.12 1.18 -19.92
N GLN A 445 8.01 2.11 -20.24
CA GLN A 445 8.93 1.98 -21.36
C GLN A 445 9.92 0.80 -21.25
N TYR A 446 10.26 0.37 -20.03
CA TYR A 446 11.10 -0.82 -19.81
C TYR A 446 10.35 -2.13 -20.05
N VAL A 447 9.01 -2.12 -20.06
CA VAL A 447 8.19 -3.30 -20.39
C VAL A 447 7.87 -3.32 -21.88
N ASP A 448 7.32 -2.21 -22.40
CA ASP A 448 7.06 -2.01 -23.82
C ASP A 448 7.58 -0.63 -24.23
N TRP A 449 8.55 -0.61 -25.14
CA TRP A 449 9.21 0.62 -25.57
C TRP A 449 8.24 1.64 -26.20
N ASN A 450 7.15 1.16 -26.80
CA ASN A 450 6.18 2.01 -27.48
C ASN A 450 5.05 2.49 -26.55
N THR A 451 4.90 1.88 -25.38
CA THR A 451 3.85 2.18 -24.38
C THR A 451 2.47 2.43 -25.02
N PRO A 452 1.89 1.42 -25.69
CA PRO A 452 0.70 1.62 -26.52
C PRO A 452 -0.52 2.03 -25.69
N ALA A 453 -1.30 2.99 -26.19
CA ALA A 453 -2.53 3.48 -25.54
C ALA A 453 -3.68 2.45 -25.54
N SER A 454 -3.60 1.43 -26.39
CA SER A 454 -4.56 0.32 -26.47
C SER A 454 -3.83 -1.00 -26.52
N ILE A 455 -4.38 -2.00 -25.84
CA ILE A 455 -3.92 -3.39 -25.80
C ILE A 455 -4.77 -4.23 -26.74
N ASN A 456 -4.16 -4.81 -27.78
CA ASN A 456 -4.87 -5.72 -28.69
C ASN A 456 -4.97 -7.11 -28.07
N PHE A 457 -6.19 -7.61 -27.89
CA PHE A 457 -6.49 -8.96 -27.44
C PHE A 457 -7.11 -9.73 -28.60
N GLU A 458 -6.49 -10.84 -29.01
CA GLU A 458 -7.16 -11.82 -29.85
C GLU A 458 -7.73 -12.93 -28.97
N VAL A 459 -9.01 -13.24 -29.19
CA VAL A 459 -9.72 -14.27 -28.45
C VAL A 459 -10.40 -15.25 -29.38
N GLU A 460 -10.59 -16.48 -28.91
CA GLU A 460 -11.43 -17.47 -29.56
C GLU A 460 -12.80 -17.51 -28.89
N ARG A 461 -13.86 -17.34 -29.70
CA ARG A 461 -15.26 -17.40 -29.27
C ARG A 461 -16.06 -18.26 -30.24
N GLY A 462 -16.51 -19.42 -29.78
CA GLY A 462 -17.30 -20.35 -30.61
C GLY A 462 -16.57 -20.78 -31.90
N GLY A 463 -15.25 -21.00 -31.81
CA GLY A 463 -14.39 -21.38 -32.95
C GLY A 463 -13.96 -20.24 -33.87
N ASN A 464 -14.45 -19.01 -33.64
CA ASN A 464 -14.05 -17.83 -34.41
C ASN A 464 -12.98 -17.04 -33.65
N ARG A 465 -11.97 -16.56 -34.37
CA ARG A 465 -11.00 -15.59 -33.83
C ARG A 465 -11.54 -14.16 -33.96
N LEU A 466 -11.58 -13.45 -32.85
CA LEU A 466 -11.99 -12.05 -32.74
C LEU A 466 -10.81 -11.23 -32.21
N ASN A 467 -10.70 -9.98 -32.63
CA ASN A 467 -9.66 -9.05 -32.16
C ASN A 467 -10.32 -7.82 -31.53
N PHE A 468 -9.84 -7.44 -30.34
CA PHE A 468 -10.36 -6.35 -29.54
C PHE A 468 -9.23 -5.41 -29.14
N ALA A 469 -9.33 -4.14 -29.55
CA ALA A 469 -8.45 -3.10 -29.04
C ALA A 469 -9.04 -2.55 -27.72
N VAL A 470 -8.39 -2.87 -26.60
CA VAL A 470 -8.82 -2.47 -25.26
C VAL A 470 -7.93 -1.34 -24.77
N SER A 471 -8.48 -0.15 -24.52
CA SER A 471 -7.73 0.95 -23.89
C SER A 471 -7.81 0.81 -22.36
N PRO A 472 -6.76 0.28 -21.68
CA PRO A 472 -6.80 0.06 -20.24
C PRO A 472 -6.86 1.40 -19.49
N ARG A 473 -7.32 1.35 -18.24
CA ARG A 473 -7.13 2.42 -17.27
C ARG A 473 -5.93 2.07 -16.41
N ILE A 474 -5.08 3.04 -16.07
CA ILE A 474 -4.04 2.80 -15.07
C ILE A 474 -4.71 2.89 -13.70
N ASN A 475 -4.82 1.75 -13.03
CA ASN A 475 -5.25 1.72 -11.64
C ASN A 475 -4.01 1.80 -10.75
N GLU A 476 -4.11 2.57 -9.69
CA GLU A 476 -3.06 2.77 -8.70
C GLU A 476 -3.68 2.78 -7.32
N SER A 477 -3.10 2.03 -6.39
CA SER A 477 -3.55 1.97 -5.00
C SER A 477 -2.34 1.87 -4.07
N THR A 478 -2.40 2.63 -2.99
CA THR A 478 -1.40 2.64 -1.92
C THR A 478 -2.12 2.49 -0.58
N HIS A 479 -1.73 1.46 0.17
CA HIS A 479 -2.09 1.33 1.58
C HIS A 479 -0.82 1.31 2.42
N ILE A 480 -0.79 2.14 3.46
CA ILE A 480 0.29 2.18 4.45
C ILE A 480 -0.31 1.76 5.77
N LEU A 481 0.02 0.54 6.19
CA LEU A 481 -0.36 0.01 7.50
C LEU A 481 0.69 0.44 8.50
N VAL A 482 0.25 0.90 9.68
CA VAL A 482 1.13 1.31 10.77
C VAL A 482 0.82 0.48 12.00
N ASN A 483 1.80 -0.30 12.44
CA ASN A 483 1.71 -1.19 13.61
C ASN A 483 2.67 -0.76 14.73
#